data_AF-A0AA37P223-F1
#
_entry.id   AF-A0AA37P223-F1
#
_cell.length_a   1.000
_cell.length_b   1.000
_cell.length_c   1.000
_cell.angle_alpha   90.00
_cell.angle_beta   90.00
_cell.angle_gamma   90.00
#
_symmetry.space_group_name_H-M   'P 1'
#
loop_
_entity.id
_entity.type
_entity.pdbx_description
1 polymer ?
#
loop_
_entity_poly.entity_id
_entity_poly.type
_entity_poly.pdbx_seq_one_letter_code
_entity_poly.pdbx_strand_id
1 'polypeptide(L)'
;MDITDAAEAMFNDWYAEWISYKRGFAYLLFVDLYLRKHSYSYDFATAGPLDLIVVGLAKRNRQGENVRARDWLKCLKKSLGNDEFPIEEHFEGMLRGRQILDFNGLFLGDPSNELKPGQLPIMQFGFEKRSLNSRVITGLIPESPAAAAGLWEGAHIVSTSRASDCIDNVRETYKVVIQSGDQTRLIEYFPRTKQTAPAWQLEE
;
A
#
# COMPACT_ATOMS: atom_id res chain seq x y z
N MET A 1 -1.82 -10.63 -7.06
CA MET A 1 -3.25 -10.36 -6.82
C MET A 1 -3.61 -9.11 -7.58
N ASP A 2 -4.59 -9.22 -8.48
CA ASP A 2 -5.21 -8.11 -9.19
C ASP A 2 -5.99 -7.23 -8.18
N ILE A 3 -6.12 -5.94 -8.46
CA ILE A 3 -6.94 -5.04 -7.63
C ILE A 3 -8.42 -5.46 -7.64
N THR A 4 -8.91 -6.11 -8.70
CA THR A 4 -10.27 -6.63 -8.78
C THR A 4 -10.50 -7.82 -7.85
N ASP A 5 -9.49 -8.69 -7.71
CA ASP A 5 -9.57 -9.88 -6.85
C ASP A 5 -9.48 -9.52 -5.36
N ALA A 6 -8.84 -8.38 -5.06
CA ALA A 6 -8.64 -7.90 -3.70
C ALA A 6 -9.96 -7.53 -2.99
N ALA A 7 -10.99 -7.12 -3.74
CA ALA A 7 -12.30 -6.80 -3.17
C ALA A 7 -13.00 -8.04 -2.57
N GLU A 8 -12.83 -9.21 -3.19
CA GLU A 8 -13.45 -10.47 -2.73
C GLU A 8 -12.73 -11.05 -1.50
N ALA A 9 -11.43 -10.78 -1.35
CA ALA A 9 -10.59 -11.32 -0.27
C ALA A 9 -10.50 -10.41 0.97
N MET A 10 -11.10 -9.21 0.96
CA MET A 10 -10.88 -8.12 1.93
C MET A 10 -11.04 -8.53 3.41
N PHE A 11 -11.93 -9.47 3.71
CA PHE A 11 -12.23 -9.91 5.07
C PHE A 11 -11.29 -11.01 5.59
N ASN A 12 -10.65 -11.76 4.70
CA ASN A 12 -9.84 -12.92 5.06
C ASN A 12 -8.34 -12.64 4.93
N ASP A 13 -7.97 -11.73 4.05
CA ASP A 13 -6.59 -11.44 3.69
C ASP A 13 -6.14 -10.06 4.23
N TRP A 14 -4.98 -10.06 4.89
CA TRP A 14 -4.37 -8.87 5.48
C TRP A 14 -3.91 -7.83 4.46
N TYR A 15 -3.66 -8.23 3.22
CA TYR A 15 -3.16 -7.41 2.11
C TYR A 15 -4.27 -6.98 1.17
N ALA A 16 -5.33 -7.78 1.03
CA ALA A 16 -6.42 -7.52 0.09
C ALA A 16 -7.03 -6.12 0.24
N GLU A 17 -7.33 -5.70 1.48
CA GLU A 17 -7.80 -4.33 1.73
C GLU A 17 -6.79 -3.26 1.27
N TRP A 18 -5.50 -3.50 1.52
CA TRP A 18 -4.45 -2.50 1.34
C TRP A 18 -3.92 -2.40 -0.08
N ILE A 19 -4.09 -3.46 -0.88
CA ILE A 19 -3.64 -3.50 -2.27
C ILE A 19 -4.23 -2.31 -3.03
N SER A 20 -5.53 -2.06 -2.91
CA SER A 20 -6.19 -0.97 -3.62
C SER A 20 -5.71 0.41 -3.15
N TYR A 21 -5.61 0.62 -1.83
CA TYR A 21 -5.20 1.90 -1.26
C TYR A 21 -3.72 2.21 -1.49
N LYS A 22 -2.82 1.29 -1.13
CA LYS A 22 -1.37 1.54 -1.17
C LYS A 22 -0.84 1.53 -2.61
N ARG A 23 -1.35 0.69 -3.51
CA ARG A 23 -0.95 0.74 -4.94
C ARG A 23 -1.48 1.99 -5.63
N GLY A 24 -2.75 2.34 -5.40
CA GLY A 24 -3.33 3.56 -5.94
C GLY A 24 -2.56 4.80 -5.48
N PHE A 25 -2.23 4.87 -4.18
CA PHE A 25 -1.39 5.93 -3.63
C PHE A 25 -0.01 5.98 -4.28
N ALA A 26 0.74 4.87 -4.34
CA ALA A 26 2.07 4.84 -4.92
C ALA A 26 2.08 5.24 -6.41
N TYR A 27 1.07 4.80 -7.16
CA TYR A 27 0.89 5.20 -8.56
C TYR A 27 0.60 6.69 -8.70
N LEU A 28 -0.33 7.24 -7.92
CA LEU A 28 -0.65 8.68 -7.98
C LEU A 28 0.53 9.54 -7.54
N LEU A 29 1.26 9.12 -6.52
CA LEU A 29 2.49 9.78 -6.09
C LEU A 29 3.53 9.80 -7.22
N PHE A 30 3.79 8.65 -7.83
CA PHE A 30 4.69 8.55 -8.97
C PHE A 30 4.27 9.47 -10.13
N VAL A 31 2.99 9.43 -10.51
CA VAL A 31 2.44 10.25 -11.60
C VAL A 31 2.56 11.74 -11.27
N ASP A 32 2.27 12.16 -10.05
CA ASP A 32 2.43 13.57 -9.64
C ASP A 32 3.88 14.02 -9.79
N LEU A 33 4.80 13.28 -9.20
CA LEU A 33 6.23 13.59 -9.25
C LEU A 33 6.76 13.64 -10.68
N TYR A 34 6.35 12.68 -11.50
CA TYR A 34 6.73 12.64 -12.90
C TYR A 34 6.21 13.86 -13.67
N LEU A 35 4.93 14.19 -13.53
CA LEU A 35 4.32 15.35 -14.20
C LEU A 35 4.93 16.68 -13.72
N ARG A 36 5.20 16.80 -12.42
CA ARG A 36 5.85 17.98 -11.84
C ARG A 36 7.27 18.13 -12.38
N LYS A 37 8.04 17.05 -12.51
CA LYS A 37 9.34 17.07 -13.17
C LYS A 37 9.24 17.46 -14.64
N HIS A 38 8.30 16.88 -15.38
CA HIS A 38 8.10 17.15 -16.80
C HIS A 38 7.71 18.62 -17.07
N SER A 39 6.89 19.20 -16.20
CA SER A 39 6.40 20.58 -16.34
C SER A 39 7.20 21.63 -15.54
N TYR A 40 8.29 21.22 -14.89
CA TYR A 40 9.11 22.04 -13.99
C TYR A 40 8.30 22.70 -12.84
N SER A 41 7.24 22.04 -12.37
CA SER A 41 6.33 22.54 -11.32
C SER A 41 6.53 21.82 -9.98
N TYR A 42 7.66 22.09 -9.32
CA TYR A 42 8.07 21.35 -8.10
C TYR A 42 7.41 21.83 -6.80
N ASP A 43 6.74 22.99 -6.81
CA ASP A 43 6.13 23.56 -5.60
C ASP A 43 4.82 22.86 -5.23
N PHE A 44 4.84 22.15 -4.09
CA PHE A 44 3.67 21.47 -3.52
C PHE A 44 2.68 22.41 -2.83
N ALA A 45 3.05 23.68 -2.58
CA ALA A 45 2.10 24.69 -2.09
C ALA A 45 1.13 25.16 -3.19
N THR A 46 1.42 24.83 -4.45
CA THR A 46 0.57 25.14 -5.60
C THR A 46 0.00 23.89 -6.24
N ALA A 47 -1.19 24.04 -6.83
CA ALA A 47 -1.84 22.97 -7.58
C ALA A 47 -0.96 22.57 -8.77
N GLY A 48 -0.53 21.31 -8.79
CA GLY A 48 0.26 20.72 -9.86
C GLY A 48 -0.60 20.17 -11.00
N PRO A 49 0.03 19.63 -12.05
CA PRO A 49 -0.67 19.04 -13.19
C PRO A 49 -1.64 17.92 -12.79
N LEU A 50 -1.27 17.09 -11.81
CA LEU A 50 -2.16 16.03 -11.31
C LEU A 50 -3.43 16.61 -10.70
N ASP A 51 -3.31 17.64 -9.86
CA ASP A 51 -4.45 18.29 -9.19
C ASP A 51 -5.45 18.82 -10.22
N LEU A 52 -4.95 19.46 -11.28
CA LEU A 52 -5.77 19.97 -12.38
C LEU A 52 -6.52 18.85 -13.11
N ILE A 53 -5.88 17.71 -13.34
CA ILE A 53 -6.51 16.52 -13.93
C ILE A 53 -7.63 16.02 -13.03
N VAL A 54 -7.34 15.78 -11.75
CA VAL A 54 -8.29 15.22 -10.78
C VAL A 54 -9.49 16.14 -10.61
N VAL A 55 -9.27 17.45 -10.43
CA VAL A 55 -10.35 18.45 -10.32
C VAL A 55 -11.19 18.49 -11.60
N GLY A 56 -10.56 18.44 -12.78
CA GLY A 56 -11.25 18.43 -14.06
C GLY A 56 -12.16 17.21 -14.23
N LEU A 57 -11.65 16.02 -13.92
CA LEU A 57 -12.42 14.77 -13.95
C LEU A 57 -13.56 14.78 -12.91
N ALA A 58 -13.28 15.24 -11.69
CA ALA A 58 -14.29 15.34 -10.64
C ALA A 58 -15.43 16.29 -11.03
N LYS A 59 -15.11 17.43 -11.67
CA LYS A 59 -16.12 18.38 -12.17
C LYS A 59 -17.03 17.74 -13.22
N ARG A 60 -16.45 17.04 -14.21
CA ARG A 60 -17.21 16.31 -15.24
C ARG A 60 -18.14 15.27 -14.61
N ASN A 61 -17.63 14.50 -13.65
CA ASN A 61 -18.44 13.50 -12.95
C ASN A 61 -19.63 14.13 -12.21
N ARG A 62 -19.42 15.26 -11.51
CA ARG A 62 -20.50 16.00 -10.83
C ARG A 62 -21.55 16.57 -11.80
N GLN A 63 -21.17 16.78 -13.06
CA GLN A 63 -22.09 17.22 -14.12
C GLN A 63 -22.85 16.07 -14.78
N GLY A 64 -22.69 14.84 -14.28
CA GLY A 64 -23.41 13.65 -14.77
C GLY A 64 -22.66 12.88 -15.85
N GLU A 65 -21.44 13.27 -16.22
CA GLU A 65 -20.62 12.47 -17.13
C GLU A 65 -20.12 11.19 -16.45
N ASN A 66 -20.19 10.06 -17.16
CA ASN A 66 -19.60 8.80 -16.70
C ASN A 66 -18.08 8.82 -16.98
N VAL A 67 -17.30 9.26 -15.99
CA VAL A 67 -15.83 9.31 -16.05
C VAL A 67 -15.24 7.91 -15.86
N ARG A 68 -14.32 7.51 -16.75
CA ARG A 68 -13.69 6.18 -16.74
C ARG A 68 -12.16 6.25 -16.80
N ALA A 69 -11.50 5.11 -16.62
CA ALA A 69 -10.04 4.98 -16.74
C ALA A 69 -9.49 5.53 -18.08
N ARG A 70 -10.22 5.38 -19.19
CA ARG A 70 -9.83 5.96 -20.48
C ARG A 70 -9.77 7.50 -20.47
N ASP A 71 -10.64 8.15 -19.69
CA ASP A 71 -10.64 9.61 -19.55
C ASP A 71 -9.43 10.07 -18.73
N TRP A 72 -9.10 9.32 -17.68
CA TRP A 72 -7.87 9.50 -16.90
C TRP A 72 -6.62 9.41 -17.78
N LEU A 73 -6.47 8.32 -18.54
CA LEU A 73 -5.33 8.14 -19.45
C LEU A 73 -5.26 9.23 -20.52
N LYS A 74 -6.41 9.68 -21.06
CA LYS A 74 -6.46 10.78 -22.02
C LYS A 74 -5.96 12.09 -21.41
N CYS A 75 -6.33 12.40 -20.16
CA CYS A 75 -5.85 13.58 -19.44
C CYS A 75 -4.34 13.54 -19.19
N LEU A 76 -3.80 12.37 -18.82
CA LEU A 76 -2.37 12.19 -18.61
C LEU A 76 -1.58 12.37 -19.89
N LYS A 77 -1.97 11.70 -20.99
CA LYS A 77 -1.34 11.89 -22.31
C LYS A 77 -1.34 13.34 -22.76
N LYS A 78 -2.46 14.04 -22.56
CA LYS A 78 -2.54 15.47 -22.88
C LYS A 78 -1.53 16.30 -22.07
N SER A 79 -1.29 15.94 -20.81
CA SER A 79 -0.37 16.66 -19.92
C SER A 79 1.10 16.33 -20.22
N LEU A 80 1.37 15.13 -20.72
CA LEU A 80 2.69 14.66 -21.16
C LEU A 80 3.09 15.22 -22.54
N GLY A 81 2.13 15.63 -23.37
CA GLY A 81 2.42 16.21 -24.68
C GLY A 81 3.14 15.23 -25.61
N ASN A 82 4.39 15.55 -25.96
CA ASN A 82 5.24 14.71 -26.83
C ASN A 82 6.16 13.75 -26.04
N ASP A 83 6.01 13.66 -24.73
CA ASP A 83 6.76 12.71 -23.91
C ASP A 83 6.34 11.26 -24.25
N GLU A 84 7.32 10.38 -24.43
CA GLU A 84 7.12 8.97 -24.79
C GLU A 84 6.88 8.07 -23.57
N PHE A 85 6.69 8.64 -22.37
CA PHE A 85 6.44 7.89 -21.15
C PHE A 85 5.27 6.88 -21.32
N PRO A 86 5.48 5.59 -21.04
CA PRO A 86 4.49 4.53 -21.32
C PRO A 86 3.40 4.48 -20.25
N ILE A 87 2.57 5.53 -20.19
CA ILE A 87 1.62 5.76 -19.10
C ILE A 87 0.55 4.66 -18.98
N GLU A 88 0.12 4.05 -20.08
CA GLU A 88 -0.79 2.91 -20.05
C GLU A 88 -0.15 1.66 -19.47
N GLU A 89 1.13 1.41 -19.75
CA GLU A 89 1.84 0.26 -19.18
C GLU A 89 1.98 0.43 -17.68
N HIS A 90 2.28 1.64 -17.20
CA HIS A 90 2.29 1.96 -15.78
C HIS A 90 0.91 1.80 -15.13
N PHE A 91 -0.15 2.25 -15.78
CA PHE A 91 -1.51 2.09 -15.28
C PHE A 91 -1.92 0.62 -15.20
N GLU A 92 -1.70 -0.16 -16.27
CA GLU A 92 -1.92 -1.62 -16.28
C GLU A 92 -1.02 -2.34 -15.27
N GLY A 93 0.22 -1.87 -15.10
CA GLY A 93 1.15 -2.37 -14.09
C GLY A 93 0.60 -2.21 -12.68
N MET A 94 0.06 -1.04 -12.36
CA MET A 94 -0.61 -0.77 -11.09
C MET A 94 -1.80 -1.73 -10.86
N LEU A 95 -2.67 -1.92 -11.86
CA LEU A 95 -3.83 -2.82 -11.76
C LEU A 95 -3.40 -4.27 -11.50
N ARG A 96 -2.44 -4.77 -12.28
CA ARG A 96 -1.98 -6.17 -12.24
C ARG A 96 -0.95 -6.44 -11.14
N GLY A 97 -0.52 -5.43 -10.39
CA GLY A 97 0.49 -5.55 -9.35
C GLY A 97 1.89 -5.85 -9.89
N ARG A 98 2.24 -5.36 -11.08
CA ARG A 98 3.60 -5.43 -11.62
C ARG A 98 4.42 -4.26 -11.10
N GLN A 99 5.67 -4.51 -10.74
CA GLN A 99 6.56 -3.47 -10.27
C GLN A 99 7.10 -2.67 -11.47
N ILE A 100 6.47 -1.54 -11.77
CA ILE A 100 6.84 -0.64 -12.88
C ILE A 100 7.19 0.77 -12.37
N LEU A 101 6.99 1.08 -11.08
CA LEU A 101 7.28 2.42 -10.54
C LEU A 101 8.77 2.59 -10.27
N ASP A 102 9.40 3.50 -11.03
CA ASP A 102 10.80 3.90 -10.86
C ASP A 102 10.88 5.37 -10.42
N PHE A 103 11.18 5.62 -9.15
CA PHE A 103 11.28 6.97 -8.61
C PHE A 103 12.65 7.63 -8.82
N ASN A 104 13.56 7.02 -9.59
CA ASN A 104 14.88 7.59 -9.84
C ASN A 104 14.79 9.02 -10.42
N GLY A 105 15.46 9.95 -9.75
CA GLY A 105 15.47 11.37 -10.11
C GLY A 105 14.10 12.05 -9.97
N LEU A 106 13.19 11.50 -9.17
CA LEU A 106 11.97 12.13 -8.69
C LEU A 106 12.14 12.48 -7.20
N PHE A 107 11.60 13.63 -6.77
CA PHE A 107 11.80 14.14 -5.41
C PHE A 107 10.58 14.88 -4.87
N LEU A 108 10.43 14.91 -3.55
CA LEU A 108 9.34 15.56 -2.84
C LEU A 108 9.68 17.01 -2.46
N GLY A 109 9.35 17.94 -3.35
CA GLY A 109 9.50 19.38 -3.13
C GLY A 109 10.94 19.87 -3.26
N ASP A 110 11.81 19.44 -2.35
CA ASP A 110 13.25 19.70 -2.40
C ASP A 110 13.99 18.52 -3.06
N PRO A 111 14.97 18.75 -3.94
CA PRO A 111 15.84 17.71 -4.50
C PRO A 111 16.55 16.83 -3.46
N SER A 112 16.71 17.25 -2.21
CA SER A 112 17.24 16.40 -1.14
C SER A 112 16.27 15.29 -0.72
N ASN A 113 14.98 15.44 -0.99
CA ASN A 113 13.91 14.53 -0.56
C ASN A 113 13.61 13.48 -1.64
N GLU A 114 14.64 12.75 -2.05
CA GLU A 114 14.53 11.67 -3.04
C GLU A 114 14.05 10.36 -2.39
N LEU A 115 13.24 9.62 -3.14
CA LEU A 115 12.91 8.24 -2.80
C LEU A 115 14.04 7.33 -3.27
N LYS A 116 14.65 6.60 -2.34
CA LYS A 116 15.74 5.66 -2.63
C LYS A 116 15.23 4.23 -2.74
N PRO A 117 15.77 3.43 -3.68
CA PRO A 117 15.43 2.03 -3.78
C PRO A 117 16.02 1.25 -2.61
N GLY A 118 15.24 0.33 -2.05
CA GLY A 118 15.63 -0.49 -0.91
C GLY A 118 15.00 -1.87 -0.95
N GLN A 119 15.34 -2.68 0.04
CA GLN A 119 14.77 -4.00 0.27
C GLN A 119 14.12 -4.00 1.66
N LEU A 120 12.80 -4.17 1.70
CA LEU A 120 12.06 -4.19 2.97
C LEU A 120 11.48 -5.58 3.24
N PRO A 121 11.50 -6.04 4.50
CA PRO A 121 10.95 -7.33 4.85
C PRO A 121 9.44 -7.35 4.59
N ILE A 122 8.97 -8.45 4.01
CA ILE A 122 7.57 -8.59 3.64
C ILE A 122 6.73 -8.72 4.91
N MET A 123 5.72 -7.87 5.04
CA MET A 123 4.70 -7.97 6.09
C MET A 123 4.10 -9.37 6.11
N GLN A 124 3.90 -9.95 7.31
CA GLN A 124 3.17 -11.20 7.55
C GLN A 124 2.74 -11.30 9.03
N PHE A 125 1.43 -11.15 9.29
CA PHE A 125 0.87 -11.30 10.64
C PHE A 125 0.82 -12.75 11.12
N GLY A 126 0.90 -13.74 10.21
CA GLY A 126 1.09 -15.14 10.57
C GLY A 126 -0.19 -15.94 10.85
N PHE A 127 -1.37 -15.35 10.74
CA PHE A 127 -2.68 -16.02 10.87
C PHE A 127 -3.73 -15.30 10.01
N GLU A 128 -4.96 -15.77 9.92
CA GLU A 128 -6.00 -15.14 9.08
C GLU A 128 -6.58 -13.87 9.71
N LYS A 129 -6.88 -12.85 8.90
CA LYS A 129 -7.43 -11.57 9.41
C LYS A 129 -8.76 -11.75 10.14
N ARG A 130 -9.58 -12.71 9.69
CA ARG A 130 -10.89 -13.02 10.31
C ARG A 130 -10.79 -13.38 11.80
N SER A 131 -9.63 -13.84 12.27
CA SER A 131 -9.38 -14.13 13.68
C SER A 131 -9.58 -12.92 14.59
N LEU A 132 -9.37 -11.70 14.07
CA LEU A 132 -9.65 -10.48 14.83
C LEU A 132 -11.14 -10.30 15.14
N ASN A 133 -12.00 -10.76 14.24
CA ASN A 133 -13.45 -10.67 14.39
C ASN A 133 -14.01 -11.85 15.19
N SER A 134 -13.55 -13.07 14.89
CA SER A 134 -14.00 -14.28 15.61
C SER A 134 -13.40 -14.39 17.01
N ARG A 135 -12.36 -13.62 17.31
CA ARG A 135 -11.57 -13.70 18.55
C ARG A 135 -10.93 -15.07 18.79
N VAL A 136 -10.69 -15.82 17.72
CA VAL A 136 -10.02 -17.12 17.75
C VAL A 136 -8.99 -17.14 16.63
N ILE A 137 -7.75 -17.49 16.97
CA ILE A 137 -6.69 -17.67 15.98
C ILE A 137 -7.07 -18.81 15.05
N THR A 138 -7.12 -18.50 13.76
CA THR A 138 -7.41 -19.45 12.70
C THR A 138 -6.42 -19.31 11.55
N GLY A 139 -6.07 -20.44 10.93
CA GLY A 139 -5.14 -20.47 9.80
C GLY A 139 -3.76 -19.94 10.17
N LEU A 140 -3.25 -20.31 11.35
CA LEU A 140 -1.91 -20.01 11.77
C LEU A 140 -0.92 -20.61 10.77
N ILE A 141 -0.07 -19.76 10.20
CA ILE A 141 0.95 -20.15 9.23
C ILE A 141 2.09 -20.85 9.99
N PRO A 142 2.40 -22.12 9.69
CA PRO A 142 3.55 -22.81 10.28
C PRO A 142 4.85 -22.04 10.02
N GLU A 143 5.75 -22.05 11.01
CA GLU A 143 7.06 -21.37 10.96
C GLU A 143 7.02 -19.84 10.76
N SER A 144 5.82 -19.24 10.80
CA SER A 144 5.68 -17.78 10.78
C SER A 144 6.25 -17.14 12.05
N PRO A 145 6.57 -15.85 12.03
CA PRO A 145 6.98 -15.12 13.23
C PRO A 145 5.98 -15.25 14.39
N ALA A 146 4.67 -15.31 14.08
CA ALA A 146 3.63 -15.51 15.08
C ALA A 146 3.70 -16.90 15.74
N ALA A 147 3.86 -17.95 14.94
CA ALA A 147 4.02 -19.32 15.43
C ALA A 147 5.32 -19.46 16.25
N ALA A 148 6.42 -18.87 15.77
CA ALA A 148 7.71 -18.87 16.46
C ALA A 148 7.67 -18.12 17.81
N ALA A 149 6.83 -17.07 17.92
CA ALA A 149 6.58 -16.36 19.16
C ALA A 149 5.66 -17.11 20.15
N GLY A 150 5.13 -18.27 19.73
CA GLY A 150 4.34 -19.17 20.57
C GLY A 150 2.83 -18.97 20.46
N LEU A 151 2.33 -18.31 19.40
CA LEU A 151 0.90 -18.33 19.07
C LEU A 151 0.50 -19.73 18.57
N TRP A 152 -0.73 -20.16 18.83
CA TRP A 152 -1.24 -21.47 18.40
C TRP A 152 -2.65 -21.39 17.82
N GLU A 153 -2.99 -22.36 16.97
CA GLU A 153 -4.31 -22.50 16.36
C GLU A 153 -5.39 -22.68 17.44
N GLY A 154 -6.50 -21.96 17.33
CA GLY A 154 -7.60 -22.00 18.30
C GLY A 154 -7.39 -21.14 19.55
N ALA A 155 -6.27 -20.43 19.69
CA ALA A 155 -6.06 -19.52 20.82
C ALA A 155 -7.13 -18.40 20.81
N HIS A 156 -7.74 -18.15 21.98
CA HIS A 156 -8.74 -17.09 22.13
C HIS A 156 -8.07 -15.73 22.30
N ILE A 157 -8.35 -14.78 21.41
CA ILE A 157 -7.81 -13.43 21.43
C ILE A 157 -8.64 -12.56 22.38
N VAL A 158 -7.98 -12.02 23.41
CA VAL A 158 -8.54 -10.99 24.30
C VAL A 158 -8.40 -9.61 23.65
N SER A 159 -7.22 -9.27 23.15
CA SER A 159 -6.95 -7.99 22.48
C SER A 159 -5.72 -8.07 21.58
N THR A 160 -5.57 -7.10 20.67
CA THR A 160 -4.38 -6.94 19.83
C THR A 160 -3.92 -5.48 19.82
N SER A 161 -2.65 -5.22 19.49
CA SER A 161 -2.24 -3.88 19.03
C SER A 161 -2.87 -3.59 17.66
N ARG A 162 -2.74 -2.34 17.18
CA ARG A 162 -3.29 -1.96 15.89
C ARG A 162 -2.37 -2.46 14.78
N ALA A 163 -2.94 -3.16 13.81
CA ALA A 163 -2.21 -3.63 12.64
C ALA A 163 -1.62 -2.46 11.82
N SER A 164 -2.28 -1.30 11.82
CA SER A 164 -1.80 -0.08 11.15
C SER A 164 -0.41 0.35 11.62
N ASP A 165 -0.13 0.22 12.91
CA ASP A 165 1.13 0.68 13.50
C ASP A 165 2.30 -0.14 12.92
N CYS A 166 2.07 -1.44 12.78
CA CYS A 166 2.98 -2.34 12.08
C CYS A 166 3.10 -1.98 10.59
N ILE A 167 2.02 -1.61 9.91
CA ILE A 167 2.03 -1.31 8.47
C ILE A 167 2.85 -0.06 8.18
N ASP A 168 2.65 0.99 8.96
CA ASP A 168 3.28 2.29 8.74
C ASP A 168 4.72 2.35 9.27
N ASN A 169 5.08 1.49 10.23
CA ASN A 169 6.45 1.41 10.77
C ASN A 169 7.02 -0.03 10.68
N VAL A 170 8.07 -0.19 9.88
CA VAL A 170 8.77 -1.48 9.69
C VAL A 170 9.43 -2.02 10.97
N ARG A 171 9.68 -1.15 11.95
CA ARG A 171 10.29 -1.51 13.25
C ARG A 171 9.28 -1.78 14.35
N GLU A 172 7.98 -1.76 14.04
CA GLU A 172 6.94 -1.96 15.04
C GLU A 172 6.60 -3.44 15.24
N THR A 173 6.33 -3.81 16.49
CA THR A 173 5.92 -5.16 16.88
C THR A 173 4.40 -5.29 16.91
N TYR A 174 3.90 -6.48 16.57
CA TYR A 174 2.52 -6.83 16.77
C TYR A 174 2.33 -7.57 18.08
N LYS A 175 1.29 -7.18 18.82
CA LYS A 175 0.98 -7.69 20.16
C LYS A 175 -0.37 -8.37 20.11
N VAL A 176 -0.43 -9.61 20.60
CA VAL A 176 -1.65 -10.39 20.75
C VAL A 176 -1.75 -10.86 22.19
N VAL A 177 -2.80 -10.46 22.88
CA VAL A 177 -3.12 -10.96 24.21
C VAL A 177 -4.13 -12.07 24.04
N ILE A 178 -3.81 -13.25 24.56
CA ILE A 178 -4.65 -14.44 24.46
C ILE A 178 -5.08 -14.95 25.84
N GLN A 179 -6.18 -15.70 25.87
CA GLN A 179 -6.63 -16.42 27.05
C GLN A 179 -5.91 -17.79 27.12
N SER A 180 -5.39 -18.13 28.30
CA SER A 180 -4.78 -19.42 28.61
C SER A 180 -5.26 -19.89 29.99
N GLY A 181 -6.27 -20.76 30.01
CA GLY A 181 -6.97 -21.13 31.25
C GLY A 181 -7.66 -19.91 31.87
N ASP A 182 -7.37 -19.63 33.15
CA ASP A 182 -7.89 -18.45 33.87
C ASP A 182 -7.00 -17.21 33.75
N GLN A 183 -5.89 -17.30 33.01
CA GLN A 183 -4.91 -16.23 32.86
C GLN A 183 -4.84 -15.70 31.43
N THR A 184 -4.25 -14.51 31.28
CA THR A 184 -3.91 -13.97 29.96
C THR A 184 -2.41 -14.05 29.72
N ARG A 185 -2.03 -14.22 28.45
CA ARG A 185 -0.64 -14.22 28.01
C ARG A 185 -0.46 -13.24 26.87
N LEU A 186 0.58 -12.41 26.96
CA LEU A 186 1.02 -11.54 25.87
C LEU A 186 1.96 -12.32 24.95
N ILE A 187 1.69 -12.25 23.64
CA ILE A 187 2.57 -12.70 22.57
C ILE A 187 2.95 -11.46 21.75
N GLU A 188 4.24 -11.21 21.61
CA GLU A 188 4.80 -10.05 20.92
C GLU A 188 5.82 -10.51 19.90
N TYR A 189 5.71 -10.02 18.66
CA TYR A 189 6.59 -10.41 17.56
C TYR A 189 6.63 -9.36 16.47
N PHE A 190 7.68 -9.39 15.65
CA PHE A 190 7.72 -8.61 14.41
C PHE A 190 6.90 -9.34 13.33
N PRO A 191 5.79 -8.77 12.82
CA PRO A 191 4.95 -9.44 11.83
C PRO A 191 5.57 -9.31 10.44
N ARG A 192 6.78 -9.86 10.26
CA ARG A 192 7.62 -9.72 9.06
C ARG A 192 8.31 -11.03 8.73
N THR A 193 8.31 -11.42 7.46
CA THR A 193 9.09 -12.56 7.00
C THR A 193 10.57 -12.19 6.88
N LYS A 194 11.43 -13.21 6.74
CA LYS A 194 12.84 -13.02 6.37
C LYS A 194 13.04 -12.64 4.90
N GLN A 195 12.02 -12.87 4.07
CA GLN A 195 12.05 -12.48 2.67
C GLN A 195 11.84 -10.98 2.56
N THR A 196 12.55 -10.36 1.62
CA THR A 196 12.40 -8.94 1.33
C THR A 196 11.72 -8.73 -0.02
N ALA A 197 11.08 -7.59 -0.18
CA ALA A 197 10.60 -7.09 -1.45
C ALA A 197 11.29 -5.75 -1.77
N PRO A 198 11.51 -5.46 -3.06
CA PRO A 198 11.90 -4.13 -3.50
C PRO A 198 10.91 -3.08 -3.00
N ALA A 199 11.43 -1.95 -2.52
CA ALA A 199 10.65 -0.84 -2.01
C ALA A 199 11.34 0.50 -2.32
N TRP A 200 10.58 1.58 -2.17
CA TRP A 200 11.09 2.95 -2.24
C TRP A 200 10.91 3.61 -0.88
N GLN A 201 11.95 4.26 -0.37
CA GLN A 201 11.96 4.88 0.95
C GLN A 201 12.45 6.31 0.88
N LEU A 202 11.81 7.19 1.63
CA LEU A 202 12.38 8.49 1.95
C LEU A 202 13.37 8.25 3.09
N GLU A 203 14.65 8.57 2.86
CA GLU A 203 15.63 8.57 3.95
C GLU A 203 15.60 9.93 4.65
N GLU A 204 15.49 9.91 5.98
CA GLU A 204 15.74 11.08 6.83
C GLU A 204 17.24 11.29 7.07
#